data_AF-A0AAV4K3C5-F1
#
_entry.id   AF-A0AAV4K3C5-F1
#
_cell.length_a   1.000
_cell.length_b   1.000
_cell.length_c   1.000
_cell.angle_alpha   90.00
_cell.angle_beta   90.00
_cell.angle_gamma   90.00
#
_symmetry.space_group_name_H-M   'P 1'
#
loop_
_entity.id
_entity.type
_entity.pdbx_description
1 polymer ?
#
loop_
_entity_poly.entity_id
_entity_poly.type
_entity_poly.pdbx_seq_one_letter_code
_entity_poly.pdbx_strand_id
1 'polypeptide(L)'
;MTDLTIITDMSQIPAFESEAEEVAFWNTHALAEHLLQPEHKEADFLPPPRPRKSTPTSIRLGTDLEQRLRVLAERKNTTYQTLLKEFVLERVYEEEKRLKII
;
A
#
# COMPACT_ATOMS: atom_id res chain seq x y z
N MET A 1 12.00 -12.86 35.55
CA MET A 1 10.85 -12.26 34.85
C MET A 1 10.85 -10.81 35.27
N THR A 2 11.21 -9.90 34.38
CA THR A 2 11.23 -8.46 34.68
C THR A 2 9.79 -7.99 34.71
N ASP A 3 9.28 -7.73 35.90
CA ASP A 3 7.97 -7.12 36.07
C ASP A 3 8.08 -5.66 35.64
N LEU A 4 7.52 -5.34 34.46
CA LEU A 4 7.48 -3.99 33.92
C LEU A 4 6.31 -3.22 34.56
N THR A 5 6.56 -2.02 35.06
CA THR A 5 5.51 -1.11 35.54
C THR A 5 4.73 -0.56 34.35
N ILE A 6 3.42 -0.80 34.31
CA ILE A 6 2.57 -0.34 33.21
C ILE A 6 2.14 1.11 33.44
N ILE A 7 2.52 1.99 32.53
CA ILE A 7 2.11 3.39 32.45
C ILE A 7 0.72 3.44 31.84
N THR A 8 -0.24 4.02 32.55
CA THR A 8 -1.63 4.13 32.12
C THR A 8 -2.03 5.53 31.69
N ASP A 9 -1.22 6.54 32.04
CA ASP A 9 -1.44 7.95 31.73
C ASP A 9 -0.12 8.61 31.25
N MET A 10 -0.18 9.44 30.20
CA MET A 10 0.98 10.13 29.65
C MET A 10 1.62 11.12 30.63
N SER A 11 0.87 11.59 31.63
CA SER A 11 1.39 12.44 32.71
C SER A 11 2.39 11.74 33.64
N GLN A 12 2.48 10.41 33.58
CA GLN A 12 3.42 9.62 34.37
C GLN A 12 4.82 9.56 33.75
N ILE A 13 5.00 10.06 32.53
CA ILE A 13 6.30 10.16 31.87
C ILE A 13 6.96 11.48 32.32
N PRO A 14 8.06 11.43 33.10
CA PRO A 14 8.74 12.64 33.54
C PRO A 14 9.48 13.31 32.38
N ALA A 15 9.82 14.58 32.54
CA ALA A 15 10.76 15.24 31.64
C ALA A 15 12.18 14.74 31.97
N PHE A 16 12.78 13.95 31.06
CA PHE A 16 14.13 13.44 31.25
C PHE A 16 15.17 14.54 31.03
N GLU A 17 16.14 14.65 31.91
CA GLU A 17 17.26 15.59 31.75
C GLU A 17 18.41 14.98 30.92
N SER A 18 18.43 13.64 30.79
CA SER A 18 19.44 12.91 30.02
C SER A 18 18.90 11.62 29.39
N GLU A 19 19.54 11.19 28.31
CA GLU A 19 19.22 9.93 27.62
C GLU A 19 19.44 8.69 28.53
N ALA A 20 20.41 8.76 29.45
CA ALA A 20 20.68 7.67 30.39
C ALA A 20 19.50 7.45 31.37
N GLU A 21 18.85 8.53 31.78
CA GLU A 21 17.66 8.49 32.63
C GLU A 21 16.45 7.91 31.89
N GLU A 22 16.27 8.29 30.63
CA GLU A 22 15.23 7.75 29.75
C GLU A 22 15.39 6.23 29.55
N VAL A 23 16.62 5.77 29.30
CA VAL A 23 16.90 4.34 29.14
C VAL A 23 16.60 3.56 30.42
N ALA A 24 16.98 4.09 31.59
CA ALA A 24 16.68 3.45 32.88
C ALA A 24 15.17 3.35 33.13
N PHE A 25 14.43 4.39 32.75
CA PHE A 25 12.97 4.43 32.85
C PHE A 25 12.30 3.39 31.95
N TRP A 26 12.64 3.33 30.66
CA TRP A 26 12.05 2.37 29.72
C TRP A 26 12.47 0.91 29.94
N ASN A 27 13.58 0.66 30.64
CA ASN A 27 13.95 -0.68 31.08
C ASN A 27 13.04 -1.23 32.19
N THR A 28 12.33 -0.34 32.89
CA THR A 28 11.47 -0.69 34.02
C THR A 28 9.99 -0.46 33.74
N HIS A 29 9.64 0.38 32.76
CA HIS A 29 8.26 0.76 32.45
C HIS A 29 7.83 0.35 31.05
N ALA A 30 6.54 0.05 30.88
CA ALA A 30 5.90 -0.22 29.58
C ALA A 30 4.60 0.58 29.45
N LEU A 31 4.23 1.01 28.24
CA LEU A 31 2.97 1.70 28.01
C LEU A 31 1.79 0.70 28.01
N ALA A 32 0.67 1.09 28.61
CA ALA A 32 -0.58 0.35 28.49
C ALA A 32 -1.08 0.31 27.04
N GLU A 33 -1.78 -0.76 26.68
CA GLU A 33 -2.27 -1.01 25.32
C GLU A 33 -3.15 0.14 24.77
N HIS A 34 -3.93 0.80 25.62
CA HIS A 34 -4.79 1.93 25.21
C HIS A 34 -4.00 3.20 24.88
N LEU A 35 -2.80 3.37 25.42
CA LEU A 35 -1.91 4.49 25.06
C LEU A 35 -1.11 4.24 23.78
N LEU A 36 -0.95 2.97 23.39
CA LEU A 36 -0.29 2.55 22.15
C LEU A 36 -1.22 2.58 20.95
N GLN A 37 -2.52 2.78 21.16
CA GLN A 37 -3.45 2.93 20.06
C GLN A 37 -3.18 4.27 19.38
N PRO A 38 -2.76 4.28 18.10
CA PRO A 38 -2.74 5.51 17.35
C PRO A 38 -4.16 6.09 17.38
N GLU A 39 -4.32 7.26 18.00
CA GLU A 39 -5.50 8.09 17.82
C GLU A 39 -5.52 8.46 16.33
N HIS A 40 -6.03 7.57 15.47
CA HIS A 40 -6.23 7.84 14.06
C HIS A 40 -7.40 8.84 13.90
N LYS A 41 -7.17 10.08 14.35
CA LYS A 41 -7.96 11.27 14.01
C LYS A 41 -7.50 11.91 12.70
N GLU A 42 -6.55 11.28 11.99
CA GLU A 42 -6.00 11.80 10.73
C GLU A 42 -6.68 11.25 9.47
N ALA A 43 -7.85 10.62 9.60
CA ALA A 43 -8.64 10.25 8.42
C ALA A 43 -9.09 11.48 7.60
N ASP A 44 -9.19 12.66 8.24
CA ASP A 44 -9.64 13.90 7.60
C ASP A 44 -8.53 14.66 6.85
N PHE A 45 -7.25 14.36 7.11
CA PHE A 45 -6.10 15.00 6.45
C PHE A 45 -5.58 14.22 5.24
N LEU A 46 -5.98 12.96 5.08
CA LEU A 46 -5.61 12.16 3.92
C LEU A 46 -6.56 12.46 2.76
N PRO A 47 -6.04 12.71 1.54
CA PRO A 47 -6.90 12.82 0.37
C PRO A 47 -7.74 11.54 0.24
N PRO A 48 -9.02 11.65 -0.16
CA PRO A 48 -9.90 10.50 -0.25
C PRO A 48 -9.26 9.43 -1.13
N PRO A 49 -9.40 8.14 -0.76
CA PRO A 49 -8.82 7.06 -1.54
C PRO A 49 -9.27 7.19 -3.00
N ARG A 50 -8.30 7.23 -3.91
CA ARG A 50 -8.56 7.46 -5.33
C ARG A 50 -9.57 6.41 -5.80
N PRO A 51 -10.72 6.80 -6.39
CA PRO A 51 -11.74 5.84 -6.80
C PRO A 51 -11.10 4.81 -7.74
N ARG A 52 -11.24 3.53 -7.41
CA ARG A 52 -10.69 2.43 -8.22
C ARG A 52 -11.45 2.40 -9.55
N LYS A 53 -10.87 2.99 -10.58
CA LYS A 53 -11.43 3.02 -11.95
C LYS A 53 -11.35 1.68 -12.69
N SER A 54 -10.86 0.63 -12.04
CA SER A 54 -10.66 -0.69 -12.66
C SER A 54 -10.85 -1.81 -11.65
N THR A 55 -11.48 -2.89 -12.08
CA THR A 55 -11.59 -4.14 -11.33
C THR A 55 -10.41 -5.07 -11.66
N PRO A 56 -9.69 -5.61 -10.65
CA PRO A 56 -8.65 -6.61 -10.88
C PRO A 56 -9.25 -7.85 -11.55
N THR A 57 -8.72 -8.22 -12.72
CA THR A 57 -9.17 -9.40 -13.48
C THR A 57 -7.99 -10.30 -13.75
N SER A 58 -8.09 -11.56 -13.35
CA SER A 58 -7.06 -12.57 -13.59
C SER A 58 -7.23 -13.18 -14.98
N ILE A 59 -6.19 -13.13 -15.81
CA ILE A 59 -6.14 -13.73 -17.14
C ILE A 59 -4.97 -14.69 -17.19
N ARG A 60 -5.17 -15.89 -17.75
CA ARG A 60 -4.09 -16.85 -18.00
C ARG A 60 -3.50 -16.59 -19.38
N LEU A 61 -2.19 -16.41 -19.44
CA LEU A 61 -1.43 -16.26 -20.68
C LEU A 61 -0.51 -17.47 -20.85
N GLY A 62 -0.32 -17.90 -22.09
CA GLY A 62 0.73 -18.88 -22.41
C GLY A 62 2.12 -18.26 -22.17
N THR A 63 3.08 -19.09 -21.75
CA THR A 63 4.44 -18.65 -21.43
C THR A 63 5.14 -17.95 -22.60
N ASP A 64 5.01 -18.49 -23.82
CA ASP A 64 5.55 -17.87 -25.05
C ASP A 64 4.98 -16.47 -25.29
N LEU A 65 3.65 -16.33 -25.18
CA LEU A 65 2.97 -15.05 -25.40
C LEU A 65 3.41 -14.00 -24.35
N GLU A 66 3.48 -14.39 -23.08
CA GLU A 66 3.94 -13.48 -22.03
C GLU A 66 5.37 -13.01 -22.29
N GLN A 67 6.28 -13.92 -22.67
CA GLN A 67 7.66 -13.57 -22.98
C GLN A 67 7.74 -12.61 -24.17
N ARG A 68 6.97 -12.87 -25.24
CA ARG A 68 6.90 -11.98 -26.41
C ARG A 68 6.35 -10.61 -26.06
N LEU A 69 5.32 -10.53 -25.22
CA LEU A 69 4.77 -9.26 -24.73
C LEU A 69 5.80 -8.45 -23.94
N ARG A 70 6.59 -9.11 -23.07
CA ARG A 70 7.67 -8.44 -22.32
C ARG A 70 8.73 -7.86 -23.25
N VAL A 71 9.21 -8.63 -24.22
CA VAL A 71 10.20 -8.15 -25.21
C VAL A 71 9.65 -6.97 -26.03
N LEU A 72 8.38 -7.02 -26.44
CA LEU A 72 7.75 -5.91 -27.16
C LEU A 72 7.57 -4.67 -26.29
N ALA A 73 7.24 -4.85 -25.01
CA ALA A 73 7.05 -3.76 -24.06
C ALA A 73 8.36 -3.02 -23.78
N GLU A 74 9.46 -3.75 -23.60
CA GLU A 74 10.80 -3.17 -23.48
C GLU A 74 11.15 -2.33 -24.70
N ARG A 75 10.93 -2.85 -25.91
CA ARG A 75 11.18 -2.10 -27.16
C ARG A 75 10.33 -0.84 -27.29
N LYS A 76 9.12 -0.84 -26.72
CA LYS A 76 8.19 0.29 -26.70
C LYS A 76 8.38 1.20 -25.48
N ASN A 77 9.40 0.95 -24.64
CA ASN A 77 9.66 1.68 -23.40
C ASN A 77 8.42 1.74 -22.49
N THR A 78 7.68 0.63 -22.38
CA THR A 78 6.48 0.52 -21.55
C THR A 78 6.49 -0.78 -20.74
N THR A 79 5.56 -0.93 -19.81
CA THR A 79 5.39 -2.19 -19.07
C THR A 79 4.56 -3.18 -19.89
N TYR A 80 4.81 -4.49 -19.74
CA TYR A 80 4.03 -5.51 -20.43
C TYR A 80 2.53 -5.43 -20.09
N GLN A 81 2.20 -5.01 -18.86
CA GLN A 81 0.81 -4.84 -18.43
C GLN A 81 0.14 -3.66 -19.12
N THR A 82 0.85 -2.53 -19.27
CA THR A 82 0.35 -1.37 -20.02
C THR A 82 0.15 -1.73 -21.49
N LEU A 83 1.16 -2.35 -22.11
CA LEU A 83 1.09 -2.77 -23.51
C LEU A 83 -0.06 -3.75 -23.77
N LEU A 84 -0.26 -4.71 -22.86
CA LEU A 84 -1.37 -5.66 -22.95
C LEU A 84 -2.73 -4.93 -22.92
N LYS A 85 -2.88 -3.93 -22.05
CA LYS A 85 -4.12 -3.14 -21.97
C LYS A 85 -4.38 -2.37 -23.26
N GLU A 86 -3.34 -1.75 -23.84
CA GLU A 86 -3.45 -1.05 -25.12
C GLU A 86 -3.88 -2.00 -26.24
N PHE A 87 -3.22 -3.15 -26.38
CA PHE A 87 -3.59 -4.14 -27.40
C PHE A 87 -5.01 -4.68 -27.24
N VAL A 88 -5.45 -4.96 -26.00
CA VAL A 88 -6.82 -5.40 -25.75
C VAL A 88 -7.81 -4.29 -26.10
N LEU A 89 -7.52 -3.04 -25.74
CA LEU A 89 -8.38 -1.89 -26.05
C LEU A 89 -8.53 -1.69 -27.56
N GLU A 90 -7.41 -1.69 -28.29
CA GLU A 90 -7.39 -1.57 -29.75
C GLU A 90 -8.25 -2.66 -30.40
N ARG A 91 -8.05 -3.91 -29.98
CA ARG A 91 -8.78 -5.05 -30.54
C ARG A 91 -10.28 -5.00 -30.22
N VAL A 92 -10.67 -4.59 -29.01
CA VAL A 92 -12.08 -4.41 -28.64
C VAL A 92 -12.72 -3.30 -29.49
N TYR A 93 -12.05 -2.17 -29.62
CA TYR A 93 -12.55 -1.05 -30.43
C TYR A 93 -12.78 -1.44 -31.90
N GLU A 94 -11.85 -2.18 -32.50
CA GLU A 94 -12.02 -2.72 -33.85
C GLU A 94 -13.23 -3.65 -33.97
N GLU A 95 -13.45 -4.49 -32.97
CA GLU A 95 -14.59 -5.41 -32.92
C GLU A 95 -15.92 -4.70 -32.75
N GLU A 96 -15.99 -3.71 -31.87
CA GLU A 96 -17.18 -2.88 -31.69
C GLU A 96 -17.57 -2.16 -32.98
N LYS A 97 -16.57 -1.62 -33.70
CA LYS A 97 -16.77 -0.99 -35.01
C LYS A 97 -17.26 -2.00 -36.06
N ARG A 98 -16.69 -3.21 -36.08
CA ARG A 98 -17.10 -4.29 -37.00
C ARG A 98 -18.55 -4.73 -36.76
N LEU A 99 -18.95 -4.79 -35.50
CA LEU A 99 -20.29 -5.13 -35.06
C LEU A 99 -21.27 -3.96 -35.13
N LYS A 100 -20.82 -2.75 -35.49
CA LYS A 100 -21.60 -1.51 -35.55
C LYS A 100 -22.26 -1.16 -34.21
N ILE A 101 -21.58 -1.49 -33.12
CA ILE A 101 -21.97 -1.09 -31.76
C ILE A 101 -21.61 0.39 -31.56
N ILE A 102 -20.50 0.80 -32.18
CA ILE A 102 -20.01 2.19 -32.28
C ILE A 102 -19.80 2.58 -33.75
#